data_AF-A0A8T5QEZ4-F1
#
_entry.id   AF-A0A8T5QEZ4-F1
#
_cell.length_a   1.000
_cell.length_b   1.000
_cell.length_c   1.000
_cell.angle_alpha   90.00
_cell.angle_beta   90.00
_cell.angle_gamma   90.00
#
_symmetry.space_group_name_H-M   'P 1'
#
loop_
_entity.id
_entity.type
_entity.pdbx_description
1 polymer ?
#
loop_
_entity_poly.entity_id
_entity_poly.type
_entity_poly.pdbx_seq_one_letter_code
_entity_poly.pdbx_strand_id
1 'polypeptide(L)'
;TETEMRFSVLDDGRHPTKASKYWQAVREQGVHFEGLMQSSFSARRTEIQLRMLEENIEKEKEPLKKELLQIEYEQILYHQAQEILTIKDRMREIKTWDKIIKELDDGSFDNQNVNTHQFLTYKKVMENKAQSIGPSSPPTSVFNIASQVHTLNRLSKDEKFLNMLDKNERLKLEKEEQLKLNEKSE
;
A
#
# COMPACT_ATOMS: atom_id res chain seq x y z
N THR A 1 -7.01 -0.44 -12.50
CA THR A 1 -8.09 0.51 -12.89
C THR A 1 -8.64 1.21 -11.66
N GLU A 2 -9.33 2.35 -11.78
CA GLU A 2 -9.91 3.05 -10.60
C GLU A 2 -10.85 2.13 -9.81
N THR A 3 -11.65 1.31 -10.50
CA THR A 3 -12.53 0.32 -9.88
C THR A 3 -11.76 -0.66 -8.98
N GLU A 4 -10.68 -1.26 -9.48
CA GLU A 4 -9.85 -2.18 -8.68
C GLU A 4 -9.18 -1.48 -7.49
N MET A 5 -8.71 -0.25 -7.68
CA MET A 5 -8.12 0.56 -6.60
C MET A 5 -9.14 0.86 -5.49
N ARG A 6 -10.39 1.14 -5.86
CA ARG A 6 -11.47 1.32 -4.89
C ARG A 6 -11.78 0.03 -4.16
N PHE A 7 -11.91 -1.09 -4.86
CA PHE A 7 -12.16 -2.38 -4.23
C PHE A 7 -11.03 -2.78 -3.26
N SER A 8 -9.77 -2.45 -3.56
CA SER A 8 -8.66 -2.83 -2.68
C SER A 8 -8.67 -2.10 -1.33
N VAL A 9 -9.22 -0.88 -1.26
CA VAL A 9 -9.30 -0.10 -0.01
C VAL A 9 -10.68 -0.11 0.64
N LEU A 10 -11.75 -0.38 -0.12
CA LEU A 10 -13.12 -0.47 0.40
C LEU A 10 -13.49 -1.87 0.91
N ASP A 11 -12.54 -2.80 0.94
CA ASP A 11 -12.70 -4.13 1.53
C ASP A 11 -12.81 -4.04 3.07
N ASP A 12 -14.02 -4.14 3.61
CA ASP A 12 -14.29 -4.10 5.06
C ASP A 12 -13.65 -5.27 5.83
N GLY A 13 -13.32 -6.38 5.16
CA GLY A 13 -12.61 -7.49 5.78
C GLY A 13 -11.15 -7.15 6.09
N ARG A 14 -10.50 -6.39 5.21
CA ARG A 14 -9.08 -5.99 5.34
C ARG A 14 -8.90 -4.60 5.96
N HIS A 15 -9.81 -3.69 5.66
CA HIS A 15 -9.79 -2.28 6.04
C HIS A 15 -11.11 -1.87 6.70
N PRO A 16 -11.43 -2.42 7.89
CA PRO A 16 -12.75 -2.26 8.52
C PRO A 16 -13.03 -0.84 8.99
N THR A 17 -12.02 0.01 9.18
CA THR A 17 -12.18 1.38 9.69
C THR A 17 -11.93 2.41 8.60
N LYS A 18 -12.61 3.56 8.64
CA LYS A 18 -12.37 4.67 7.70
C LYS A 18 -10.88 5.07 7.65
N ALA A 19 -10.25 5.19 8.81
CA ALA A 19 -8.82 5.44 8.93
C ALA A 19 -7.98 4.37 8.20
N SER A 20 -8.30 3.09 8.38
CA SER A 20 -7.54 2.01 7.72
C SER A 20 -7.67 2.03 6.20
N LYS A 21 -8.84 2.40 5.65
CA LYS A 21 -9.05 2.59 4.21
C LYS A 21 -8.21 3.75 3.68
N TYR A 22 -8.26 4.90 4.36
CA TYR A 22 -7.49 6.09 4.02
C TYR A 22 -5.98 5.80 4.03
N TRP A 23 -5.48 5.24 5.14
CA TRP A 23 -4.05 4.97 5.28
C TRP A 23 -3.56 3.84 4.36
N GLN A 24 -4.44 2.91 3.95
CA GLN A 24 -4.11 1.99 2.87
C GLN A 24 -3.94 2.73 1.54
N ALA A 25 -4.87 3.62 1.18
CA ALA A 25 -4.75 4.41 -0.05
C ALA A 25 -3.47 5.27 -0.07
N VAL A 26 -3.09 5.87 1.07
CA VAL A 26 -1.82 6.61 1.22
C VAL A 26 -0.62 5.69 0.99
N ARG A 27 -0.61 4.47 1.55
CA ARG A 27 0.47 3.50 1.32
C ARG A 27 0.58 3.10 -0.14
N GLU A 28 -0.53 2.75 -0.79
CA GLU A 28 -0.55 2.36 -2.20
C GLU A 28 -0.04 3.51 -3.08
N GLN A 29 -0.49 4.75 -2.85
CA GLN A 29 0.04 5.92 -3.53
C GLN A 29 1.57 6.04 -3.40
N GLY A 30 2.09 5.80 -2.18
CA GLY A 30 3.51 5.79 -1.89
C GLY A 30 4.28 4.77 -2.74
N VAL A 31 3.77 3.54 -2.88
CA VAL A 31 4.40 2.50 -3.73
C VAL A 31 4.50 2.95 -5.19
N HIS A 32 3.44 3.55 -5.75
CA HIS A 32 3.49 4.06 -7.12
C HIS A 32 4.44 5.26 -7.26
N PHE A 33 4.53 6.12 -6.24
CA PHE A 33 5.47 7.24 -6.20
C PHE A 33 6.93 6.77 -6.16
N GLU A 34 7.27 5.80 -5.30
CA GLU A 34 8.60 5.20 -5.27
C GLU A 34 8.97 4.57 -6.60
N GLY A 35 8.04 3.81 -7.19
CA GLY A 35 8.22 3.23 -8.53
C GLY A 35 8.44 4.29 -9.60
N LEU A 36 7.70 5.40 -9.55
CA LEU A 36 7.88 6.53 -10.46
C LEU A 36 9.28 7.14 -10.34
N MET A 37 9.76 7.33 -9.12
CA MET A 37 11.10 7.87 -8.88
C MET A 37 12.18 6.95 -9.44
N GLN A 38 12.09 5.64 -9.21
CA GLN A 38 13.02 4.67 -9.74
C GLN A 38 13.04 4.67 -11.28
N SER A 39 11.86 4.64 -11.91
CA SER A 39 11.71 4.72 -13.36
C SER A 39 12.30 6.01 -13.93
N SER A 40 12.15 7.15 -13.23
CA SER A 40 12.73 8.42 -13.66
C SER A 40 14.26 8.38 -13.74
N PHE A 41 14.92 7.67 -12.82
CA PHE A 41 16.38 7.53 -12.83
C PHE A 41 16.80 6.59 -13.96
N SER A 42 16.07 5.49 -14.16
CA SER A 42 16.30 4.56 -15.26
C SER A 42 16.23 5.25 -16.61
N ALA A 43 15.14 5.98 -16.89
CA ALA A 43 14.92 6.67 -18.16
C ALA A 43 16.04 7.67 -18.50
N ARG A 44 16.54 8.42 -17.50
CA ARG A 44 17.66 9.36 -17.66
C ARG A 44 19.00 8.67 -17.91
N ARG A 45 19.24 7.51 -17.28
CA ARG A 45 20.44 6.71 -17.58
C ARG A 45 20.39 6.20 -19.01
N THR A 46 19.23 5.71 -19.44
CA THR A 46 19.02 5.24 -20.81
C THR A 46 19.25 6.35 -21.84
N GLU A 47 18.83 7.59 -21.57
CA GLU A 47 19.11 8.74 -22.44
C GLU A 47 20.61 9.04 -22.57
N ILE A 48 21.39 8.88 -21.50
CA ILE A 48 22.86 8.99 -21.57
C ILE A 48 23.44 7.83 -22.38
N GLN A 49 22.98 6.60 -22.15
CA GLN A 49 23.45 5.42 -22.89
C GLN A 49 23.21 5.54 -24.39
N LEU A 50 22.03 6.02 -24.80
CA LEU A 50 21.71 6.27 -26.20
C LEU A 50 22.69 7.25 -26.84
N ARG A 51 22.99 8.38 -26.17
CA ARG A 51 23.98 9.36 -26.67
C ARG A 51 25.38 8.78 -26.77
N MET A 52 25.81 7.97 -25.80
CA MET A 52 27.10 7.29 -25.87
C MET A 52 27.16 6.32 -27.06
N LEU A 53 26.05 5.65 -27.35
CA LEU A 53 25.95 4.69 -28.45
C LEU A 53 25.91 5.39 -29.80
N GLU A 54 25.22 6.53 -29.91
CA GLU A 54 25.27 7.42 -31.09
C GLU A 54 26.72 7.82 -31.41
N GLU A 55 27.48 8.29 -30.41
CA GLU A 55 28.88 8.63 -30.59
C GLU A 55 29.73 7.43 -31.06
N ASN A 56 29.43 6.22 -30.58
CA ASN A 56 30.14 5.01 -30.99
C ASN A 56 29.79 4.62 -32.43
N ILE A 57 28.52 4.73 -32.83
CA ILE A 57 28.05 4.51 -34.21
C ILE A 57 28.72 5.47 -35.20
N GLU A 58 28.91 6.73 -34.80
CA GLU A 58 29.59 7.75 -35.62
C GLU A 58 31.08 7.43 -35.83
N LYS A 59 31.76 6.94 -34.79
CA LYS A 59 33.19 6.64 -34.81
C LYS A 59 33.51 5.28 -35.45
N GLU A 60 32.56 4.35 -35.50
CA GLU A 60 32.74 3.00 -36.05
C GLU A 60 32.89 3.02 -37.57
N LYS A 61 33.93 2.35 -38.06
CA LYS A 61 34.31 2.28 -39.48
C LYS A 61 33.95 0.93 -40.10
N GLU A 62 33.87 -0.12 -39.29
CA GLU A 62 33.53 -1.46 -39.77
C GLU A 62 32.01 -1.58 -39.98
N PRO A 63 31.53 -1.86 -41.21
CA PRO A 63 30.10 -1.80 -41.53
C PRO A 63 29.21 -2.70 -40.66
N LEU A 64 29.62 -3.95 -40.42
CA LEU A 64 28.82 -4.90 -39.65
C LEU A 64 28.78 -4.56 -38.16
N LYS A 65 29.88 -4.01 -37.59
CA LYS A 65 29.88 -3.52 -36.21
C LYS A 65 29.00 -2.30 -36.06
N LYS A 66 29.02 -1.40 -37.04
CA LYS A 66 28.15 -0.23 -37.07
C LYS A 66 26.67 -0.64 -37.10
N GLU A 67 26.32 -1.63 -37.91
CA GLU A 67 24.95 -2.17 -37.96
C GLU A 67 24.56 -2.82 -36.62
N LEU A 68 25.47 -3.56 -35.97
CA LEU A 68 25.22 -4.14 -34.65
C LEU A 68 24.96 -3.06 -33.58
N LEU A 69 25.76 -1.99 -33.56
CA LEU A 69 25.57 -0.86 -32.65
C LEU A 69 24.23 -0.14 -32.92
N GLN A 70 23.82 -0.02 -34.18
CA GLN A 70 22.53 0.55 -34.56
C GLN A 70 21.36 -0.29 -34.03
N ILE A 71 21.44 -1.62 -34.14
CA ILE A 71 20.44 -2.53 -33.58
C ILE A 71 20.35 -2.39 -32.05
N GLU A 72 21.50 -2.31 -31.36
CA GLU A 72 21.54 -2.09 -29.92
C GLU A 72 20.89 -0.75 -29.54
N TYR A 73 21.14 0.31 -30.33
CA TYR A 73 20.51 1.61 -30.13
C TYR A 73 18.99 1.53 -30.24
N GLU A 74 18.49 0.88 -31.28
CA GLU A 74 17.05 0.71 -31.50
C GLU A 74 16.39 -0.13 -30.38
N GLN A 75 17.08 -1.17 -29.89
CA GLN A 75 16.60 -1.95 -28.74
C GLN A 75 16.49 -1.09 -27.49
N ILE A 76 17.54 -0.33 -27.16
CA ILE A 76 17.55 0.56 -25.99
C ILE A 76 16.47 1.64 -26.12
N LEU A 77 16.30 2.21 -27.32
CA LEU A 77 15.27 3.22 -27.60
C LEU A 77 13.86 2.65 -27.40
N TYR A 78 13.60 1.43 -27.89
CA TYR A 78 12.33 0.74 -27.67
C TYR A 78 12.07 0.49 -26.19
N HIS A 79 13.08 0.02 -25.44
CA HIS A 79 12.97 -0.16 -24.00
C HIS A 79 12.68 1.15 -23.27
N GLN A 80 13.33 2.26 -23.66
CA GLN A 80 13.05 3.57 -23.09
C GLN A 80 11.59 4.01 -23.33
N ALA A 81 11.05 3.74 -24.53
CA ALA A 81 9.67 4.04 -24.84
C ALA A 81 8.69 3.26 -23.94
N GLN A 82 8.95 1.97 -23.69
CA GLN A 82 8.15 1.15 -22.76
C GLN A 82 8.23 1.66 -21.32
N GLU A 83 9.42 2.08 -20.89
CA GLU A 83 9.62 2.67 -19.56
C GLU A 83 8.82 3.97 -19.41
N ILE A 84 8.80 4.82 -20.44
CA ILE A 84 8.01 6.06 -20.46
C ILE A 84 6.51 5.77 -20.36
N LEU A 85 6.01 4.70 -20.99
CA LEU A 85 4.61 4.28 -20.83
C LEU A 85 4.33 3.90 -19.38
N THR A 86 5.21 3.11 -18.76
CA THR A 86 5.09 2.73 -17.35
C THR A 86 5.11 3.96 -16.43
N ILE A 87 5.97 4.93 -16.70
CA ILE A 87 6.02 6.22 -15.97
C ILE A 87 4.67 6.94 -16.07
N LYS A 88 4.11 7.06 -17.28
CA LYS A 88 2.81 7.72 -17.49
C LYS A 88 1.69 7.00 -16.74
N ASP A 89 1.70 5.67 -16.72
CA ASP A 89 0.73 4.87 -15.98
C ASP A 89 0.85 5.11 -14.47
N ARG A 90 2.05 5.12 -13.91
CA ARG A 90 2.27 5.43 -12.48
C ARG A 90 1.80 6.83 -12.13
N MET A 91 2.07 7.83 -12.98
CA MET A 91 1.56 9.19 -12.77
C MET A 91 0.03 9.24 -12.75
N ARG A 92 -0.64 8.48 -13.62
CA ARG A 92 -2.11 8.34 -13.59
C ARG A 92 -2.56 7.69 -12.28
N GLU A 93 -1.93 6.60 -11.86
CA GLU A 93 -2.29 5.89 -10.63
C GLU A 93 -2.11 6.75 -9.38
N ILE A 94 -1.02 7.52 -9.29
CA ILE A 94 -0.79 8.47 -8.19
C ILE A 94 -1.92 9.50 -8.11
N LYS A 95 -2.36 10.05 -9.25
CA LYS A 95 -3.48 11.00 -9.30
C LYS A 95 -4.81 10.35 -8.91
N THR A 96 -5.05 9.12 -9.35
CA THR A 96 -6.26 8.39 -8.97
C THR A 96 -6.26 8.06 -7.47
N TRP A 97 -5.11 7.68 -6.91
CA TRP A 97 -4.97 7.49 -5.47
C TRP A 97 -5.17 8.80 -4.69
N ASP A 98 -4.61 9.92 -5.16
CA ASP A 98 -4.84 11.25 -4.56
C ASP A 98 -6.33 11.60 -4.48
N LYS A 99 -7.09 11.33 -5.55
CA LYS A 99 -8.54 11.48 -5.57
C LYS A 99 -9.22 10.59 -4.51
N ILE A 100 -8.88 9.30 -4.46
CA ILE A 100 -9.45 8.34 -3.49
C ILE A 100 -9.14 8.77 -2.04
N ILE A 101 -7.91 9.19 -1.75
CA ILE A 101 -7.48 9.66 -0.44
C ILE A 101 -8.35 10.84 0.02
N LYS A 102 -8.57 11.84 -0.86
CA LYS A 102 -9.44 13.00 -0.58
C LYS A 102 -10.90 12.60 -0.35
N GLU A 103 -11.41 11.60 -1.06
CA GLU A 103 -12.79 11.11 -0.88
C GLU A 103 -12.96 10.31 0.41
N LEU A 104 -11.92 9.61 0.87
CA LEU A 104 -11.96 8.81 2.10
C LEU A 104 -11.80 9.65 3.38
N ASP A 105 -11.21 10.84 3.26
CA ASP A 105 -11.05 11.77 4.37
C ASP A 105 -12.34 12.55 4.62
N ASP A 106 -13.09 12.11 5.63
CA ASP A 106 -14.31 12.76 6.09
C ASP A 106 -14.11 13.60 7.37
N GLY A 107 -12.85 13.78 7.80
CA GLY A 107 -12.50 14.47 9.04
C GLY A 107 -12.83 13.71 10.32
N SER A 108 -13.31 12.46 10.25
CA SER A 108 -13.71 11.68 11.44
C SER A 108 -12.55 10.92 12.10
N PHE A 109 -11.34 11.00 11.56
CA PHE A 109 -10.16 10.28 12.04
C PHE A 109 -8.89 11.13 11.86
N ASP A 110 -7.79 10.70 12.48
CA ASP A 110 -6.51 11.36 12.35
C ASP A 110 -5.83 10.93 11.04
N ASN A 111 -5.76 11.87 10.11
CA ASN A 111 -5.18 11.72 8.78
C ASN A 111 -3.69 12.13 8.73
N GLN A 112 -3.10 12.54 9.86
CA GLN A 112 -1.70 12.97 9.99
C GLN A 112 -0.82 11.91 10.64
N ASN A 113 -1.37 11.18 11.62
CA ASN A 113 -0.64 10.15 12.35
C ASN A 113 -1.29 8.76 12.20
N VAL A 114 -0.63 7.92 11.42
CA VAL A 114 -1.05 6.53 11.15
C VAL A 114 -1.17 5.69 12.42
N ASN A 115 -0.41 5.99 13.49
CA ASN A 115 -0.39 5.16 14.69
C ASN A 115 -1.66 5.30 15.55
N THR A 116 -2.54 6.26 15.28
CA THR A 116 -3.74 6.54 16.09
C THR A 116 -4.93 5.59 15.87
N HIS A 117 -4.76 4.56 15.02
CA HIS A 117 -5.81 3.62 14.64
C HIS A 117 -5.31 2.19 14.36
N GLN A 118 -4.00 1.93 14.44
CA GLN A 118 -3.40 0.66 14.01
C GLN A 118 -3.89 -0.52 14.85
N PHE A 119 -3.79 -0.42 16.17
CA PHE A 119 -4.19 -1.51 17.07
C PHE A 119 -5.69 -1.78 16.99
N LEU A 120 -6.51 -0.72 17.00
CA LEU A 120 -7.97 -0.84 16.87
C LEU A 120 -8.39 -1.50 15.55
N THR A 121 -7.74 -1.09 14.46
CA THR A 121 -7.99 -1.68 13.14
C THR A 121 -7.60 -3.14 13.13
N TYR A 122 -6.42 -3.49 13.63
CA TYR A 122 -5.95 -4.87 13.65
C TYR A 122 -6.85 -5.77 14.50
N LYS A 123 -7.34 -5.26 15.64
CA LYS A 123 -8.36 -5.93 16.46
C LYS A 123 -9.63 -6.23 15.65
N LYS A 124 -10.20 -5.24 14.96
CA LYS A 124 -11.39 -5.42 14.11
C LYS A 124 -11.16 -6.39 12.95
N VAL A 125 -10.00 -6.34 12.29
CA VAL A 125 -9.65 -7.30 11.22
C VAL A 125 -9.64 -8.73 11.77
N MET A 126 -9.05 -8.96 12.93
CA MET A 126 -9.00 -10.30 13.52
C MET A 126 -10.36 -10.76 14.05
N GLU A 127 -11.18 -9.86 14.57
CA GLU A 127 -12.58 -10.15 14.91
C GLU A 127 -13.38 -10.58 13.67
N ASN A 128 -13.28 -9.85 12.55
CA ASN A 128 -13.91 -10.21 11.27
C ASN A 128 -13.43 -11.58 10.76
N LYS A 129 -12.12 -11.83 10.82
CA LYS A 129 -11.54 -13.14 10.45
C LYS A 129 -12.06 -14.26 11.33
N ALA A 130 -12.18 -14.04 12.63
CA ALA A 130 -12.71 -15.04 13.57
C ALA A 130 -14.18 -15.37 13.28
N GLN A 131 -14.99 -14.36 12.95
CA GLN A 131 -16.39 -14.56 12.55
C GLN A 131 -16.54 -15.32 11.23
N SER A 132 -15.53 -15.27 10.35
CA SER A 132 -15.52 -16.01 9.08
C SER A 132 -15.15 -17.49 9.21
N ILE A 133 -14.74 -17.95 10.40
CA ILE A 133 -14.40 -19.35 10.64
C ILE A 133 -15.68 -20.21 10.63
N GLY A 134 -15.66 -21.29 9.86
CA GLY A 134 -16.74 -22.27 9.79
C GLY A 134 -16.28 -23.70 10.11
N PRO A 135 -17.22 -24.67 10.19
CA PRO A 135 -16.91 -26.06 10.52
C PRO A 135 -15.91 -26.75 9.57
N SER A 136 -15.80 -26.28 8.33
CA SER A 136 -14.87 -26.78 7.31
C SER A 136 -13.53 -26.03 7.27
N SER A 137 -13.33 -25.02 8.13
CA SER A 137 -12.07 -24.26 8.14
C SER A 137 -10.90 -25.13 8.58
N PRO A 138 -9.72 -25.03 7.94
CA PRO A 138 -8.54 -25.80 8.33
C PRO A 138 -8.14 -25.53 9.80
N PRO A 139 -7.84 -26.56 10.61
CA PRO A 139 -7.49 -26.40 12.02
C PRO A 139 -6.34 -25.41 12.27
N THR A 140 -5.37 -25.34 11.35
CA THR A 140 -4.25 -24.38 11.42
C THR A 140 -4.71 -22.93 11.27
N SER A 141 -5.68 -22.67 10.40
CA SER A 141 -6.25 -21.32 10.22
C SER A 141 -7.06 -20.91 11.45
N VAL A 142 -7.85 -21.85 11.99
CA VAL A 142 -8.59 -21.65 13.24
C VAL A 142 -7.64 -21.28 14.38
N PHE A 143 -6.57 -22.05 14.57
CA PHE A 143 -5.57 -21.80 15.60
C PHE A 143 -4.89 -20.43 15.42
N ASN A 144 -4.46 -20.09 14.20
CA ASN A 144 -3.77 -18.83 13.92
C ASN A 144 -4.65 -17.60 14.18
N ILE A 145 -5.93 -17.65 13.81
CA ILE A 145 -6.85 -16.54 14.05
C ILE A 145 -7.20 -16.44 15.53
N ALA A 146 -7.56 -17.58 16.17
CA ALA A 146 -7.94 -17.60 17.58
C ALA A 146 -6.81 -17.15 18.50
N SER A 147 -5.57 -17.56 18.24
CA SER A 147 -4.39 -17.14 19.02
C SER A 147 -4.12 -15.63 18.89
N GLN A 148 -4.32 -15.05 17.71
CA GLN A 148 -4.19 -13.61 17.50
C GLN A 148 -5.30 -12.82 18.19
N VAL A 149 -6.57 -13.25 18.08
CA VAL A 149 -7.68 -12.63 18.81
C VAL A 149 -7.45 -12.68 20.32
N HIS A 150 -7.00 -13.82 20.85
CA HIS A 150 -6.67 -13.95 22.27
C HIS A 150 -5.55 -12.98 22.68
N THR A 151 -4.50 -12.85 21.87
CA THR A 151 -3.40 -11.92 22.13
C THR A 151 -3.87 -10.47 22.14
N LEU A 152 -4.70 -10.06 21.17
CA LEU A 152 -5.23 -8.70 21.09
C LEU A 152 -6.16 -8.37 22.26
N ASN A 153 -6.99 -9.31 22.68
CA ASN A 153 -7.85 -9.16 23.85
C ASN A 153 -7.05 -9.08 25.16
N ARG A 154 -5.92 -9.80 25.25
CA ARG A 154 -5.00 -9.68 26.38
C ARG A 154 -4.32 -8.31 26.40
N LEU A 155 -3.78 -7.88 25.25
CA LEU A 155 -3.08 -6.59 25.13
C LEU A 155 -4.01 -5.39 25.34
N SER A 156 -5.29 -5.49 24.98
CA SER A 156 -6.25 -4.39 25.23
C SER A 156 -6.52 -4.14 26.71
N LYS A 157 -6.08 -5.03 27.60
CA LYS A 157 -6.19 -4.92 29.06
C LYS A 157 -4.85 -4.74 29.76
N ASP A 158 -3.75 -4.72 29.00
CA ASP A 158 -2.40 -4.60 29.55
C ASP A 158 -2.00 -3.13 29.61
N GLU A 159 -2.01 -2.54 30.82
CA GLU A 159 -1.65 -1.13 31.03
C GLU A 159 -0.27 -0.78 30.47
N LYS A 160 0.72 -1.68 30.53
CA LYS A 160 2.05 -1.39 29.96
C LYS A 160 1.97 -1.22 28.45
N PHE A 161 1.19 -2.07 27.79
CA PHE A 161 0.96 -1.97 26.35
C PHE A 161 0.11 -0.76 25.98
N LEU A 162 -0.98 -0.50 26.72
CA LEU A 162 -1.86 0.65 26.48
C LEU A 162 -1.11 1.98 26.61
N ASN A 163 -0.13 2.07 27.51
CA ASN A 163 0.73 3.25 27.65
C ASN A 163 1.71 3.44 26.48
N MET A 164 1.91 2.42 25.63
CA MET A 164 2.70 2.54 24.38
C MET A 164 1.86 3.03 23.20
N LEU A 165 0.53 2.97 23.29
CA LEU A 165 -0.35 3.41 22.22
C LEU A 165 -0.43 4.93 22.16
N ASP A 166 -0.80 5.44 20.99
CA ASP A 166 -1.15 6.83 20.85
C ASP A 166 -2.32 7.18 21.79
N LYS A 167 -2.27 8.38 22.40
CA LYS A 167 -3.27 8.82 23.38
C LYS A 167 -4.69 8.80 22.81
N ASN A 168 -4.87 9.19 21.54
CA ASN A 168 -6.18 9.19 20.89
C ASN A 168 -6.66 7.77 20.60
N GLU A 169 -5.75 6.85 20.30
CA GLU A 169 -6.08 5.44 20.10
C GLU A 169 -6.52 4.77 21.41
N ARG A 170 -5.78 5.01 22.51
CA ARG A 170 -6.14 4.54 23.84
C ARG A 170 -7.53 5.02 24.24
N LEU A 171 -7.81 6.32 24.08
CA LEU A 171 -9.12 6.88 24.42
C LEU A 171 -10.27 6.23 23.62
N LYS A 172 -10.02 5.89 22.34
CA LYS A 172 -11.00 5.18 21.51
C LYS A 172 -11.23 3.75 22.00
N LEU A 173 -10.17 3.02 22.39
CA LEU A 173 -10.27 1.68 22.97
C LEU A 173 -11.09 1.67 24.26
N GLU A 174 -10.81 2.60 25.18
CA GLU A 174 -11.52 2.71 26.46
C GLU A 174 -13.02 2.97 26.22
N LYS A 175 -13.36 3.84 25.26
CA LYS A 175 -14.76 4.09 24.86
C LYS A 175 -15.43 2.84 24.28
N GLU A 176 -14.76 2.10 23.38
CA GLU A 176 -15.31 0.86 22.82
C GLU A 176 -15.54 -0.21 23.90
N GLU A 177 -14.65 -0.33 24.88
CA GLU A 177 -14.82 -1.29 25.98
C GLU A 177 -15.97 -0.88 26.93
N GLN A 178 -16.13 0.41 27.23
CA GLN A 178 -17.26 0.92 28.01
C GLN A 178 -18.61 0.67 27.31
N LEU A 179 -18.69 0.92 26.00
CA LEU A 179 -19.88 0.62 25.19
C LEU A 179 -20.26 -0.87 25.27
N LYS A 180 -19.29 -1.77 25.07
CA LYS A 180 -19.50 -3.22 25.19
C LYS A 180 -19.93 -3.68 26.59
N LEU A 181 -19.55 -2.94 27.64
CA LEU A 181 -19.97 -3.23 29.01
C LEU A 181 -21.44 -2.84 29.23
N ASN A 182 -21.83 -1.68 28.71
CA ASN A 182 -23.20 -1.16 28.82
C ASN A 182 -24.19 -2.06 28.07
N GLU A 183 -23.85 -2.50 26.85
CA GLU A 183 -24.67 -3.42 26.04
C GLU A 183 -24.88 -4.81 26.66
N LYS A 184 -24.02 -5.23 27.60
CA LYS A 184 -24.17 -6.50 28.33
C LYS A 184 -24.96 -6.38 29.63
N SER A 185 -25.23 -5.15 30.04
CA SER A 185 -25.92 -4.82 31.29
C SER A 185 -27.40 -4.50 31.08
N GLU A 186 -27.84 -4.44 29.82
CA GLU A 186 -29.23 -4.37 29.33
C GLU A 186 -29.71 -5.76 28.89
#